data_AF-A0A8T9BTT4-F1
#
_entry.id   AF-A0A8T9BTT4-F1
#
_cell.length_a   1.000
_cell.length_b   1.000
_cell.length_c   1.000
_cell.angle_alpha   90.00
_cell.angle_beta   90.00
_cell.angle_gamma   90.00
#
_symmetry.space_group_name_H-M   'P 1'
#
loop_
_entity.id
_entity.type
_entity.pdbx_description
1 polymer ?
#
loop_
_entity_poly.entity_id
_entity_poly.type
_entity_poly.pdbx_seq_one_letter_code
_entity_poly.pdbx_strand_id
1 'polypeptide(L)'
;MAKRTCANPFRFGTDIWDPSHRFETSWLLPPWGLFACRAAISLYAFVVILFIIGWEAGNQDGLSIHDVRKSFSFFTVLCYWGQAFYFAIAALHTASYALNGGTPLLNRLPRPLQALHYLFYSTITTYPFLVTIVYWAILYGPFSTSFALWSNISQHGLNSAFALFELVFSRVNPAPWIHLLFLVIILCGYLGLAYVTYATKHYYVYSFLDPRPRVEVNGVSTGGVGKGAVVGYVFGIAIAIVVIFCVVKG
;
A
#
# COMPACT_ATOMS: atom_id res chain seq x y z
N MET A 1 -20.53 -22.09 -32.85
CA MET A 1 -20.79 -21.00 -31.89
C MET A 1 -20.25 -21.44 -30.53
N ALA A 2 -19.01 -21.07 -30.19
CA ALA A 2 -18.40 -21.49 -28.93
C ALA A 2 -19.08 -20.76 -27.76
N LYS A 3 -19.70 -21.50 -26.84
CA LYS A 3 -20.18 -20.94 -25.57
C LYS A 3 -18.97 -20.35 -24.85
N ARG A 4 -18.88 -19.02 -24.79
CA ARG A 4 -18.05 -18.32 -23.81
C ARG A 4 -18.64 -18.67 -22.44
N THR A 5 -18.16 -19.74 -21.83
CA THR A 5 -18.39 -19.97 -20.41
C THR A 5 -17.76 -18.77 -19.70
N CYS A 6 -18.59 -17.99 -19.00
CA CYS A 6 -18.07 -16.97 -18.08
C CYS A 6 -17.15 -17.69 -17.10
N ALA A 7 -15.83 -17.46 -17.22
CA ALA A 7 -14.86 -18.04 -16.32
C ALA A 7 -15.20 -17.58 -14.90
N ASN A 8 -15.30 -18.52 -13.95
CA ASN A 8 -15.55 -18.19 -12.55
C ASN A 8 -14.33 -17.38 -12.02
N PRO A 9 -14.50 -16.10 -11.66
CA PRO A 9 -13.39 -15.23 -11.26
C PRO A 9 -12.75 -15.64 -9.91
N PHE A 10 -13.40 -16.53 -9.16
CA PHE A 10 -12.90 -17.06 -7.88
C PHE A 10 -12.16 -18.40 -8.01
N ARG A 11 -12.10 -18.98 -9.21
CA ARG A 11 -11.42 -20.26 -9.44
C ARG A 11 -9.98 -20.01 -9.87
N PHE A 12 -9.02 -20.67 -9.23
CA PHE A 12 -7.63 -20.66 -9.69
C PHE A 12 -7.50 -21.36 -11.05
N GLY A 13 -6.70 -20.76 -11.94
CA GLY A 13 -6.35 -21.36 -13.22
C GLY A 13 -5.49 -22.62 -13.05
N THR A 14 -5.66 -23.56 -13.97
CA THR A 14 -4.86 -24.80 -14.06
C THR A 14 -3.71 -24.69 -15.05
N ASP A 15 -3.74 -23.67 -15.92
CA ASP A 15 -2.73 -23.42 -16.95
C ASP A 15 -1.41 -22.95 -16.34
N ILE A 16 -0.31 -23.00 -17.08
CA ILE A 16 1.02 -22.56 -16.61
C ILE A 16 0.95 -21.14 -16.03
N TRP A 17 1.48 -20.96 -14.82
CA TRP A 17 1.57 -19.64 -14.19
C TRP A 17 2.65 -18.82 -14.88
N ASP A 18 2.29 -17.59 -15.28
CA ASP A 18 3.18 -16.60 -15.88
C ASP A 18 4.23 -17.22 -16.83
N PRO A 19 3.81 -17.76 -17.98
CA PRO A 19 4.70 -18.47 -18.90
C PRO A 19 5.81 -17.58 -19.50
N SER A 20 5.73 -16.26 -19.29
CA SER A 20 6.70 -15.28 -19.77
C SER A 20 7.48 -14.58 -18.65
N HIS A 21 7.35 -15.02 -17.39
CA HIS A 21 8.08 -14.52 -16.22
C HIS A 21 8.03 -13.00 -16.05
N ARG A 22 6.84 -12.42 -16.27
CA ARG A 22 6.57 -10.99 -16.24
C ARG A 22 6.76 -10.35 -14.86
N PHE A 23 6.57 -11.11 -13.78
CA PHE A 23 6.87 -10.63 -12.43
C PHE A 23 8.37 -10.41 -12.23
N GLU A 24 9.23 -11.24 -12.82
CA GLU A 24 10.67 -11.25 -12.58
C GLU A 24 11.48 -10.54 -13.67
N THR A 25 10.84 -9.94 -14.67
CA THR A 25 11.52 -9.34 -15.81
C THR A 25 11.02 -7.94 -16.12
N SER A 26 11.84 -7.19 -16.86
CA SER A 26 11.62 -5.80 -17.27
C SER A 26 11.73 -5.65 -18.78
N TRP A 27 11.09 -4.61 -19.33
CA TRP A 27 11.32 -4.17 -20.71
C TRP A 27 12.66 -3.44 -20.88
N LEU A 28 13.19 -2.86 -19.81
CA LEU A 28 14.34 -1.95 -19.85
C LEU A 28 15.56 -2.49 -19.08
N LEU A 29 15.34 -3.17 -17.96
CA LEU A 29 16.43 -3.65 -17.09
C LEU A 29 16.71 -5.14 -17.30
N PRO A 30 17.99 -5.57 -17.26
CA PRO A 30 18.30 -6.99 -17.12
C PRO A 30 17.80 -7.52 -15.77
N PRO A 31 17.56 -8.83 -15.60
CA PRO A 31 17.04 -9.41 -14.36
C PRO A 31 17.82 -8.99 -13.10
N TRP A 32 19.16 -8.96 -13.17
CA TRP A 32 19.99 -8.49 -12.06
C TRP A 32 19.82 -7.00 -11.75
N GLY A 33 19.57 -6.17 -12.76
CA GLY A 33 19.26 -4.75 -12.56
C GLY A 33 17.92 -4.55 -11.87
N LEU A 34 16.88 -5.27 -12.33
CA LEU A 34 15.56 -5.23 -11.69
C LEU A 34 15.62 -5.74 -10.24
N PHE A 35 16.36 -6.81 -9.99
CA PHE A 35 16.63 -7.31 -8.63
C PHE A 35 17.28 -6.23 -7.76
N ALA A 36 18.37 -5.61 -8.24
CA ALA A 36 19.11 -4.62 -7.47
C ALA A 36 18.23 -3.42 -7.10
N CYS A 37 17.42 -2.92 -8.05
CA CYS A 37 16.47 -1.83 -7.78
C CYS A 37 15.42 -2.22 -6.74
N ARG A 38 14.78 -3.39 -6.88
CA ARG A 38 13.77 -3.87 -5.92
C ARG A 38 14.37 -4.11 -4.53
N ALA A 39 15.57 -4.69 -4.46
CA ALA A 39 16.30 -4.90 -3.21
C ALA A 39 16.69 -3.57 -2.56
N ALA A 40 17.14 -2.58 -3.34
CA ALA A 40 17.49 -1.25 -2.84
C ALA A 40 16.26 -0.51 -2.28
N ILE A 41 15.12 -0.56 -2.99
CA ILE A 41 13.85 0.02 -2.51
C ILE A 41 13.42 -0.66 -1.21
N SER A 42 13.46 -2.00 -1.15
CA SER A 42 13.11 -2.75 0.06
C SER A 42 14.02 -2.38 1.22
N LEU A 43 15.34 -2.36 1.01
CA LEU A 43 16.32 -2.00 2.03
C LEU A 43 16.08 -0.58 2.55
N TYR A 44 15.90 0.37 1.64
CA TYR A 44 15.58 1.75 2.01
C TYR A 44 14.28 1.84 2.83
N ALA A 45 13.22 1.18 2.40
CA ALA A 45 11.94 1.20 3.11
C ALA A 45 12.05 0.60 4.53
N PHE A 46 12.75 -0.52 4.69
CA PHE A 46 13.03 -1.09 6.02
C PHE A 46 13.91 -0.18 6.88
N VAL A 47 14.94 0.45 6.29
CA VAL A 47 15.78 1.42 7.02
C VAL A 47 14.94 2.59 7.51
N VAL A 48 14.08 3.17 6.66
CA VAL A 48 13.16 4.25 7.06
C VAL A 48 12.27 3.80 8.21
N ILE A 49 11.62 2.64 8.09
CA ILE A 49 10.71 2.10 9.11
C ILE A 49 11.44 1.90 10.44
N LEU A 50 12.58 1.20 10.43
CA LEU A 50 13.33 0.89 11.65
C LEU A 50 13.95 2.14 12.27
N PHE A 51 14.37 3.10 11.46
CA PHE A 51 14.88 4.38 11.94
C PHE A 51 13.78 5.20 12.60
N ILE A 52 12.58 5.28 12.02
CA ILE A 52 11.43 5.96 12.64
C ILE A 52 11.09 5.31 13.98
N ILE A 53 11.00 3.98 14.02
CA ILE A 53 10.74 3.24 15.28
C ILE A 53 11.82 3.54 16.32
N GLY A 54 13.09 3.51 15.94
CA GLY A 54 14.21 3.81 16.83
C GLY A 54 14.21 5.26 17.32
N TRP A 55 13.88 6.22 16.44
CA TRP A 55 13.81 7.64 16.75
C TRP A 55 12.71 7.93 17.78
N GLU A 56 11.50 7.41 17.53
CA GLU A 56 10.36 7.54 18.44
C GLU A 56 10.61 6.82 19.76
N ALA A 57 11.13 5.59 19.74
CA ALA A 57 11.46 4.84 20.97
C ALA A 57 12.59 5.49 21.78
N GLY A 58 13.47 6.24 21.13
CA GLY A 58 14.56 7.00 21.75
C GLY A 58 14.14 8.35 22.35
N ASN A 59 12.85 8.64 22.43
CA ASN A 59 12.26 9.87 22.94
C ASN A 59 12.75 11.16 22.25
N GLN A 60 13.05 11.10 20.95
CA GLN A 60 13.50 12.26 20.18
C GLN A 60 12.30 13.10 19.68
N ASP A 61 12.49 14.41 19.52
CA ASP A 61 11.45 15.36 19.07
C ASP A 61 10.13 15.31 19.87
N GLY A 62 10.18 14.89 21.14
CA GLY A 62 8.99 14.75 22.00
C GLY A 62 8.10 13.54 21.66
N LEU A 63 8.55 12.67 20.75
CA LEU A 63 7.91 11.40 20.42
C LEU A 63 8.30 10.34 21.45
N SER A 64 7.61 9.19 21.43
CA SER A 64 7.85 8.11 22.39
C SER A 64 7.49 6.73 21.81
N ILE A 65 7.78 5.68 22.57
CA ILE A 65 7.31 4.31 22.26
C ILE A 65 5.78 4.20 22.11
N HIS A 66 5.01 5.14 22.66
CA HIS A 66 3.56 5.17 22.48
C HIS A 66 3.17 5.54 21.04
N ASP A 67 3.94 6.40 20.38
CA ASP A 67 3.74 6.80 18.99
C ASP A 67 4.02 5.63 18.04
N VAL A 68 5.07 4.84 18.33
CA VAL A 68 5.35 3.58 17.62
C VAL A 68 4.17 2.64 17.68
N ARG A 69 3.58 2.44 18.87
CA ARG A 69 2.41 1.56 19.05
C ARG A 69 1.17 2.10 18.33
N LYS A 70 1.02 3.42 18.30
CA LYS A 70 -0.07 4.11 17.60
C LYS A 70 0.06 3.95 16.08
N SER A 71 1.29 3.98 15.56
CA SER A 71 1.60 3.96 14.12
C SER A 71 0.94 2.80 13.37
N PHE A 72 0.84 1.62 13.98
CA PHE A 72 0.19 0.43 13.39
C PHE A 72 -1.32 0.57 13.19
N SER A 73 -1.95 1.60 13.77
CA SER A 73 -3.35 1.90 13.50
C SER A 73 -3.56 2.68 12.21
N PHE A 74 -2.51 3.24 11.60
CA PHE A 74 -2.61 4.10 10.42
C PHE A 74 -2.42 3.30 9.13
N PHE A 75 -3.37 3.42 8.20
CA PHE A 75 -3.26 2.77 6.88
C PHE A 75 -2.01 3.19 6.12
N THR A 76 -1.61 4.46 6.24
CA THR A 76 -0.43 4.99 5.55
C THR A 76 0.86 4.28 5.99
N VAL A 77 0.97 3.94 7.28
CA VAL A 77 2.11 3.18 7.84
C VAL A 77 2.01 1.70 7.43
N LEU A 78 0.82 1.09 7.52
CA LEU A 78 0.60 -0.28 7.07
C LEU A 78 0.88 -0.46 5.57
N CYS A 79 0.54 0.53 4.75
CA CYS A 79 0.83 0.57 3.32
C CYS A 79 2.35 0.57 3.07
N TYR A 80 3.11 1.37 3.83
CA TYR A 80 4.56 1.45 3.67
C TYR A 80 5.28 0.17 4.13
N TRP A 81 4.82 -0.47 5.21
CA TRP A 81 5.24 -1.84 5.57
C TRP A 81 4.94 -2.84 4.44
N GLY A 82 3.74 -2.76 3.87
CA GLY A 82 3.34 -3.56 2.72
C GLY A 82 4.31 -3.40 1.55
N GLN A 83 4.72 -2.16 1.24
CA GLN A 83 5.72 -1.91 0.20
C GLN A 83 7.08 -2.51 0.54
N ALA A 84 7.58 -2.33 1.76
CA ALA A 84 8.88 -2.87 2.19
C ALA A 84 8.94 -4.39 1.98
N PHE A 85 7.90 -5.12 2.42
CA PHE A 85 7.79 -6.56 2.24
C PHE A 85 7.55 -6.98 0.79
N TYR A 86 6.71 -6.25 0.06
CA TYR A 86 6.48 -6.54 -1.36
C TYR A 86 7.78 -6.49 -2.15
N PHE A 87 8.55 -5.40 -2.00
CA PHE A 87 9.81 -5.24 -2.73
C PHE A 87 10.84 -6.28 -2.31
N ALA A 88 10.86 -6.71 -1.05
CA ALA A 88 11.70 -7.83 -0.61
C ALA A 88 11.32 -9.13 -1.34
N ILE A 89 10.03 -9.48 -1.36
CA ILE A 89 9.54 -10.70 -1.99
C ILE A 89 9.73 -10.64 -3.52
N ALA A 90 9.43 -9.51 -4.15
CA ALA A 90 9.64 -9.30 -5.57
C ALA A 90 11.14 -9.39 -5.94
N ALA A 91 12.03 -8.83 -5.11
CA ALA A 91 13.47 -9.01 -5.26
C ALA A 91 13.87 -10.49 -5.15
N LEU A 92 13.36 -11.23 -4.18
CA LEU A 92 13.62 -12.67 -4.03
C LEU A 92 13.17 -13.47 -5.26
N HIS A 93 11.97 -13.20 -5.78
CA HIS A 93 11.50 -13.83 -7.02
C HIS A 93 12.41 -13.50 -8.21
N THR A 94 12.80 -12.23 -8.35
CA THR A 94 13.71 -11.78 -9.41
C THR A 94 15.10 -12.41 -9.31
N ALA A 95 15.67 -12.48 -8.11
CA ALA A 95 16.95 -13.14 -7.86
C ALA A 95 16.87 -14.63 -8.17
N SER A 96 15.79 -15.29 -7.73
CA SER A 96 15.59 -16.71 -8.03
C SER A 96 15.46 -16.99 -9.52
N TYR A 97 14.82 -16.11 -10.30
CA TYR A 97 14.79 -16.19 -11.75
C TYR A 97 16.21 -16.12 -12.34
N ALA A 98 16.99 -15.12 -11.93
CA ALA A 98 18.34 -14.88 -12.44
C ALA A 98 19.31 -16.01 -12.09
N LEU A 99 19.20 -16.59 -10.88
CA LEU A 99 20.05 -17.67 -10.40
C LEU A 99 19.71 -19.03 -11.02
N ASN A 100 18.44 -19.29 -11.33
CA ASN A 100 17.98 -20.60 -11.78
C ASN A 100 17.71 -20.64 -13.30
N GLY A 101 18.49 -19.91 -14.09
CA GLY A 101 18.41 -19.95 -15.56
C GLY A 101 17.02 -19.64 -16.13
N GLY A 102 16.25 -18.78 -15.45
CA GLY A 102 14.90 -18.39 -15.86
C GLY A 102 13.76 -19.14 -15.16
N THR A 103 14.03 -19.98 -14.15
CA THR A 103 12.98 -20.67 -13.38
C THR A 103 12.77 -20.05 -11.99
N PRO A 104 11.82 -19.10 -11.82
CA PRO A 104 11.66 -18.38 -10.56
C PRO A 104 11.01 -19.22 -9.45
N LEU A 105 11.25 -18.83 -8.21
CA LEU A 105 10.62 -19.39 -7.01
C LEU A 105 9.09 -19.26 -7.08
N LEU A 106 8.57 -18.13 -7.57
CA LEU A 106 7.14 -17.88 -7.68
C LEU A 106 6.41 -18.97 -8.48
N ASN A 107 7.03 -19.47 -9.56
CA ASN A 107 6.46 -20.54 -10.40
C ASN A 107 6.38 -21.90 -9.68
N ARG A 108 7.15 -22.08 -8.60
CA ARG A 108 7.16 -23.30 -7.78
C ARG A 108 6.16 -23.24 -6.63
N LEU A 109 5.63 -22.06 -6.31
CA LEU A 109 4.63 -21.90 -5.27
C LEU A 109 3.26 -22.45 -5.70
N PRO A 110 2.41 -22.91 -4.76
CA PRO A 110 1.05 -23.30 -5.08
C PRO A 110 0.23 -22.10 -5.58
N ARG A 111 -0.80 -22.37 -6.40
CA ARG A 111 -1.65 -21.37 -7.06
C ARG A 111 -2.20 -20.25 -6.15
N PRO A 112 -2.64 -20.53 -4.91
CA PRO A 112 -3.10 -19.46 -4.03
C PRO A 112 -2.00 -18.45 -3.71
N LEU A 113 -0.76 -18.88 -3.47
CA LEU A 113 0.36 -17.96 -3.16
C LEU A 113 0.78 -17.15 -4.38
N GLN A 114 0.72 -17.75 -5.57
CA GLN A 114 0.92 -17.04 -6.84
C GLN A 114 -0.13 -15.93 -7.06
N ALA A 115 -1.41 -16.28 -6.87
CA ALA A 115 -2.51 -15.32 -6.96
C ALA A 115 -2.39 -14.22 -5.89
N LEU A 116 -2.01 -14.57 -4.66
CA LEU A 116 -1.77 -13.60 -3.60
C LEU A 116 -0.60 -12.67 -3.91
N HIS A 117 0.48 -13.15 -4.53
CA HIS A 117 1.57 -12.28 -4.97
C HIS A 117 1.09 -11.28 -6.03
N TYR A 118 0.22 -11.69 -6.96
CA TYR A 118 -0.36 -10.78 -7.94
C TYR A 118 -1.35 -9.78 -7.32
N LEU A 119 -2.12 -10.21 -6.32
CA LEU A 119 -2.93 -9.30 -5.52
C LEU A 119 -2.04 -8.31 -4.75
N PHE A 120 -0.91 -8.77 -4.21
CA PHE A 120 0.07 -7.91 -3.52
C PHE A 120 0.68 -6.87 -4.48
N TYR A 121 1.04 -7.26 -5.70
CA TYR A 121 1.42 -6.30 -6.75
C TYR A 121 0.33 -5.24 -6.96
N SER A 122 -0.94 -5.65 -6.94
CA SER A 122 -2.07 -4.73 -7.16
C SER A 122 -2.26 -3.77 -5.99
N THR A 123 -2.01 -4.20 -4.74
CA THR A 123 -2.03 -3.27 -3.59
C THR A 123 -0.90 -2.26 -3.71
N ILE A 124 0.30 -2.68 -4.11
CA ILE A 124 1.48 -1.79 -4.23
C ILE A 124 1.37 -0.81 -5.40
N THR A 125 0.71 -1.19 -6.48
CA THR A 125 0.52 -0.29 -7.63
C THR A 125 -0.70 0.61 -7.51
N THR A 126 -1.51 0.49 -6.44
CA THR A 126 -2.72 1.31 -6.26
C THR A 126 -2.76 2.09 -4.95
N TYR A 127 -2.55 1.44 -3.80
CA TYR A 127 -2.66 2.11 -2.50
C TYR A 127 -1.64 3.20 -2.26
N PRO A 128 -0.38 3.13 -2.70
CA PRO A 128 0.56 4.22 -2.48
C PRO A 128 0.10 5.53 -3.12
N PHE A 129 -0.49 5.49 -4.32
CA PHE A 129 -1.07 6.68 -4.94
C PHE A 129 -2.25 7.24 -4.12
N LEU A 130 -3.12 6.36 -3.62
CA LEU A 130 -4.22 6.76 -2.73
C LEU A 130 -3.68 7.40 -1.45
N VAL A 131 -2.68 6.78 -0.82
CA VAL A 131 -2.03 7.28 0.40
C VAL A 131 -1.41 8.63 0.16
N THR A 132 -0.68 8.83 -0.94
CA THR A 132 -0.09 10.12 -1.29
C THR A 132 -1.18 11.18 -1.46
N ILE A 133 -2.24 10.90 -2.22
CA ILE A 133 -3.34 11.85 -2.41
C ILE A 133 -4.00 12.20 -1.07
N VAL A 134 -4.39 11.21 -0.27
CA VAL A 134 -5.05 11.44 1.03
C VAL A 134 -4.12 12.18 1.99
N TYR A 135 -2.84 11.80 2.03
CA TYR A 135 -1.87 12.45 2.91
C TYR A 135 -1.72 13.92 2.54
N TRP A 136 -1.38 14.23 1.30
CA TRP A 136 -1.07 15.61 0.89
C TRP A 136 -2.31 16.50 0.76
N ALA A 137 -3.47 15.95 0.43
CA ALA A 137 -4.70 16.73 0.27
C ALA A 137 -5.53 16.88 1.56
N ILE A 138 -5.40 15.94 2.51
CA ILE A 138 -6.30 15.87 3.68
C ILE A 138 -5.53 15.89 5.01
N LEU A 139 -4.40 15.17 5.10
CA LEU A 139 -3.70 14.97 6.38
C LEU A 139 -2.50 15.91 6.58
N TYR A 140 -2.04 16.57 5.52
CA TYR A 140 -0.85 17.40 5.55
C TYR A 140 -0.95 18.53 6.59
N GLY A 141 0.16 18.73 7.30
CA GLY A 141 0.41 19.89 8.14
C GLY A 141 1.87 20.33 8.01
N PRO A 142 2.20 21.56 8.43
CA PRO A 142 3.57 22.07 8.38
C PRO A 142 4.51 21.23 9.25
N PHE A 143 5.74 21.02 8.78
CA PHE A 143 6.76 20.25 9.51
C PHE A 143 7.63 21.15 10.39
N SER A 144 7.72 20.84 11.67
CA SER A 144 8.50 21.59 12.66
C SER A 144 9.94 21.07 12.84
N THR A 145 10.24 19.85 12.40
CA THR A 145 11.57 19.23 12.51
C THR A 145 12.02 18.61 11.19
N SER A 146 13.34 18.52 10.99
CA SER A 146 13.91 17.82 9.83
C SER A 146 13.52 16.35 9.79
N PHE A 147 13.38 15.71 10.96
CA PHE A 147 12.89 14.35 11.06
C PHE A 147 11.44 14.24 10.57
N ALA A 148 10.55 15.15 10.99
CA ALA A 148 9.17 15.15 10.53
C ALA A 148 9.08 15.34 9.01
N LEU A 149 9.85 16.27 8.44
CA LEU A 149 9.91 16.46 7.00
C LEU A 149 10.40 15.18 6.28
N TRP A 150 11.53 14.64 6.72
CA TRP A 150 12.16 13.46 6.11
C TRP A 150 11.27 12.22 6.21
N SER A 151 10.70 11.93 7.38
CA SER A 151 9.90 10.72 7.60
C SER A 151 8.60 10.74 6.78
N ASN A 152 7.97 11.91 6.65
CA ASN A 152 6.75 12.08 5.85
C ASN A 152 7.03 12.07 4.34
N ILE A 153 8.12 12.69 3.86
CA ILE A 153 8.54 12.55 2.46
C ILE A 153 8.82 11.08 2.14
N SER A 154 9.53 10.37 3.04
CA SER A 154 9.88 8.97 2.83
C SER A 154 8.64 8.07 2.77
N GLN A 155 7.73 8.18 3.73
CA GLN A 155 6.55 7.31 3.80
C GLN A 155 5.38 7.72 2.91
N HIS A 156 5.25 8.99 2.56
CA HIS A 156 4.04 9.54 1.91
C HIS A 156 4.31 10.28 0.60
N GLY A 157 5.59 10.53 0.27
CA GLY A 157 6.03 10.97 -1.05
C GLY A 157 6.65 9.82 -1.87
N LEU A 158 7.69 9.18 -1.35
CA LEU A 158 8.41 8.12 -2.08
C LEU A 158 7.60 6.84 -2.27
N ASN A 159 6.57 6.61 -1.45
CA ASN A 159 5.64 5.49 -1.64
C ASN A 159 5.06 5.45 -3.07
N SER A 160 4.61 6.58 -3.62
CA SER A 160 4.11 6.68 -5.00
C SER A 160 5.22 6.53 -6.03
N ALA A 161 6.43 7.02 -5.74
CA ALA A 161 7.59 6.81 -6.62
C ALA A 161 7.96 5.33 -6.74
N PHE A 162 7.89 4.58 -5.63
CA PHE A 162 8.13 3.14 -5.64
C PHE A 162 7.01 2.38 -6.37
N ALA A 163 5.75 2.77 -6.17
CA ALA A 163 4.63 2.21 -6.94
C ALA A 163 4.81 2.45 -8.45
N LEU A 164 5.21 3.66 -8.84
CA LEU A 164 5.47 4.02 -10.22
C LEU A 164 6.65 3.24 -10.81
N PHE A 165 7.72 3.06 -10.04
CA PHE A 165 8.85 2.21 -10.45
C PHE A 165 8.35 0.80 -10.82
N GLU A 166 7.56 0.18 -9.94
CA GLU A 166 7.08 -1.18 -10.18
C GLU A 166 6.13 -1.26 -11.38
N LEU A 167 5.30 -0.23 -11.59
CA LEU A 167 4.40 -0.13 -12.73
C LEU A 167 5.15 0.04 -14.07
N VAL A 168 6.20 0.86 -14.10
CA VAL A 168 6.93 1.21 -15.33
C VAL A 168 7.97 0.15 -15.69
N PHE A 169 8.70 -0.37 -14.70
CA PHE A 169 9.86 -1.21 -14.96
C PHE A 169 9.53 -2.71 -14.96
N SER A 170 8.46 -3.18 -14.32
CA SER A 170 8.08 -4.60 -14.43
C SER A 170 7.29 -4.88 -15.71
N ARG A 171 7.27 -6.14 -16.18
CA ARG A 171 6.42 -6.55 -17.32
C ARG A 171 5.06 -7.12 -16.89
N VAL A 172 4.69 -6.95 -15.61
CA VAL A 172 3.47 -7.49 -15.02
C VAL A 172 2.26 -7.03 -15.83
N ASN A 173 1.35 -7.96 -16.11
CA ASN A 173 0.15 -7.65 -16.87
C ASN A 173 -0.81 -6.77 -16.04
N PRO A 174 -1.71 -6.04 -16.70
CA PRO A 174 -2.77 -5.31 -16.01
C PRO A 174 -3.59 -6.21 -15.07
N ALA A 175 -3.75 -5.75 -13.82
CA ALA A 175 -4.46 -6.48 -12.78
C ALA A 175 -5.88 -6.91 -13.24
N PRO A 176 -6.33 -8.15 -12.96
CA PRO A 176 -7.68 -8.58 -13.28
C PRO A 176 -8.70 -7.79 -12.46
N TRP A 177 -9.90 -7.56 -13.02
CA TRP A 177 -10.94 -6.76 -12.36
C TRP A 177 -11.35 -7.26 -10.98
N ILE A 178 -11.22 -8.56 -10.71
CA ILE A 178 -11.50 -9.12 -9.39
C ILE A 178 -10.58 -8.56 -8.29
N HIS A 179 -9.38 -8.07 -8.64
CA HIS A 179 -8.50 -7.43 -7.67
C HIS A 179 -9.11 -6.15 -7.12
N LEU A 180 -9.88 -5.38 -7.90
CA LEU A 180 -10.57 -4.19 -7.40
C LEU A 180 -11.52 -4.53 -6.25
N LEU A 181 -12.25 -5.66 -6.35
CA LEU A 181 -13.08 -6.15 -5.25
C LEU A 181 -12.24 -6.40 -3.99
N PHE A 182 -11.11 -7.10 -4.11
CA PHE A 182 -10.24 -7.39 -2.98
C PHE A 182 -9.58 -6.12 -2.40
N LEU A 183 -9.24 -5.14 -3.24
CA LEU A 183 -8.74 -3.85 -2.78
C LEU A 183 -9.79 -3.13 -1.94
N VAL A 184 -11.04 -3.08 -2.40
CA VAL A 184 -12.14 -2.51 -1.62
C VAL A 184 -12.37 -3.28 -0.31
N ILE A 185 -12.33 -4.62 -0.34
CA ILE A 185 -12.47 -5.44 0.88
C ILE A 185 -11.35 -5.13 1.90
N ILE A 186 -10.10 -5.01 1.45
CA ILE A 186 -8.98 -4.67 2.33
C ILE A 186 -9.15 -3.26 2.92
N LEU A 187 -9.59 -2.28 2.14
CA LEU A 187 -9.90 -0.93 2.64
C LEU A 187 -11.05 -0.93 3.65
N CYS A 188 -12.11 -1.70 3.40
CA CYS A 188 -13.20 -1.90 4.36
C CYS A 188 -12.70 -2.58 5.65
N GLY A 189 -11.81 -3.57 5.53
CA GLY A 189 -11.15 -4.20 6.67
C GLY A 189 -10.33 -3.20 7.48
N TYR A 190 -9.57 -2.32 6.82
CA TYR A 190 -8.87 -1.22 7.47
C TYR A 190 -9.83 -0.24 8.16
N LEU A 191 -10.94 0.13 7.51
CA LEU A 191 -11.95 1.00 8.13
C LEU A 191 -12.49 0.37 9.41
N GLY A 192 -12.76 -0.94 9.40
CA GLY A 192 -13.11 -1.71 10.59
C GLY A 192 -12.02 -1.61 11.67
N LEU A 193 -10.76 -1.82 11.31
CA LEU A 193 -9.62 -1.66 12.23
C LEU A 193 -9.56 -0.24 12.83
N ALA A 194 -9.78 0.81 12.05
CA ALA A 194 -9.78 2.18 12.55
C ALA A 194 -10.86 2.42 13.61
N TYR A 195 -12.06 1.84 13.45
CA TYR A 195 -13.11 1.91 14.47
C TYR A 195 -12.86 0.98 15.66
N VAL A 196 -12.17 -0.14 15.48
CA VAL A 196 -11.67 -0.96 16.61
C VAL A 196 -10.64 -0.16 17.43
N THR A 197 -9.75 0.59 16.78
CA THR A 197 -8.83 1.51 17.47
C THR A 197 -9.60 2.55 18.26
N TYR A 198 -10.65 3.17 17.70
CA TYR A 198 -11.49 4.08 18.47
C TYR A 198 -12.14 3.39 19.68
N ALA A 199 -12.71 2.20 19.49
CA ALA A 199 -13.40 1.45 20.55
C ALA A 199 -12.46 1.06 21.70
N THR A 200 -11.18 0.82 21.41
CA THR A 200 -10.20 0.30 22.38
C THR A 200 -9.20 1.34 22.90
N LYS A 201 -8.96 2.41 22.15
CA LYS A 201 -7.96 3.46 22.45
C LYS A 201 -8.57 4.85 22.58
N HIS A 202 -9.87 4.99 22.33
CA HIS A 202 -10.64 6.22 22.53
C HIS A 202 -10.16 7.42 21.69
N TYR A 203 -9.54 7.17 20.54
CA TYR A 203 -9.20 8.19 19.54
C TYR A 203 -9.49 7.70 18.12
N TYR A 204 -9.88 8.61 17.24
CA TYR A 204 -9.99 8.32 15.81
C TYR A 204 -8.62 8.42 15.15
N VAL A 205 -8.22 7.38 14.41
CA VAL A 205 -6.95 7.36 13.67
C VAL A 205 -6.83 8.55 12.72
N TYR A 206 -7.94 8.88 12.06
CA TYR A 206 -8.07 10.08 11.25
C TYR A 206 -9.24 10.91 11.77
N SER A 207 -9.03 12.21 11.94
CA SER A 207 -10.06 13.14 12.42
C SER A 207 -11.30 13.16 11.52
N PHE A 208 -11.12 12.94 10.20
CA PHE A 208 -12.21 12.84 9.24
C PHE A 208 -13.11 11.61 9.40
N LEU A 209 -12.76 10.66 10.28
CA LEU A 209 -13.60 9.52 10.65
C LEU A 209 -14.46 9.78 11.88
N ASP A 210 -14.29 10.94 12.53
CA ASP A 210 -15.05 11.31 13.71
C ASP A 210 -16.48 11.78 13.33
N PRO A 211 -17.53 11.00 13.65
CA PRO A 211 -18.89 11.28 13.26
C PRO A 211 -19.57 12.33 14.15
N ARG A 212 -18.91 12.78 15.24
CA ARG A 212 -19.45 13.81 16.12
C ARG A 212 -19.64 15.10 15.33
N PRO A 213 -20.69 15.89 15.61
CA PRO A 213 -20.88 17.18 14.97
C PRO A 213 -19.65 18.07 15.12
N ARG A 214 -19.41 18.92 14.13
CA ARG A 214 -18.41 19.98 14.25
C ARG A 214 -18.87 20.96 15.32
N VAL A 215 -18.01 21.18 16.31
CA VAL A 215 -18.21 22.18 17.36
C VAL A 215 -17.00 23.08 17.33
N GLU A 216 -17.23 24.38 17.24
CA GLU A 216 -16.17 25.40 17.34
C GLU A 216 -16.32 26.14 18.66
N VAL A 217 -15.24 26.16 19.46
CA VAL A 217 -15.15 26.90 20.71
C VAL A 217 -13.96 27.83 20.61
N ASN A 218 -14.17 29.14 20.73
CA ASN A 218 -13.11 30.17 20.61
C ASN A 218 -12.29 30.04 19.33
N GLY A 219 -12.92 29.71 18.20
CA GLY A 219 -12.25 29.53 16.89
C GLY A 219 -11.50 28.20 16.74
N VAL A 220 -11.56 27.30 17.73
CA VAL A 220 -10.94 25.98 17.68
C VAL A 220 -12.01 24.91 17.47
N SER A 221 -11.84 24.07 16.45
CA SER A 221 -12.72 22.92 16.21
C SER A 221 -12.46 21.83 17.25
N THR A 222 -13.40 21.60 18.17
CA THR A 222 -13.32 20.61 19.25
C THR A 222 -14.22 19.37 19.00
N GLY A 223 -15.06 19.42 17.96
CA GLY A 223 -15.89 18.31 17.50
C GLY A 223 -15.26 17.50 16.36
N GLY A 224 -16.06 16.57 15.80
CA GLY A 224 -15.70 15.80 14.62
C GLY A 224 -16.05 16.52 13.32
N VAL A 225 -16.13 15.77 12.22
CA VAL A 225 -16.57 16.30 10.91
C VAL A 225 -18.07 16.14 10.67
N GLY A 226 -18.76 15.39 11.54
CA GLY A 226 -20.17 15.05 11.41
C GLY A 226 -20.42 13.84 10.51
N LYS A 227 -21.51 13.11 10.80
CA LYS A 227 -21.89 11.85 10.11
C LYS A 227 -21.90 11.97 8.58
N GLY A 228 -22.47 13.05 8.04
CA GLY A 228 -22.55 13.27 6.59
C GLY A 228 -21.18 13.41 5.92
N ALA A 229 -20.25 14.13 6.57
CA ALA A 229 -18.89 14.27 6.05
C ALA A 229 -18.12 12.96 6.12
N VAL A 230 -18.24 12.18 7.21
CA VAL A 230 -17.62 10.84 7.31
C VAL A 230 -18.05 9.96 6.14
N VAL A 231 -19.36 9.93 5.83
CA VAL A 231 -19.89 9.20 4.66
C VAL A 231 -19.23 9.72 3.37
N GLY A 232 -19.14 11.04 3.20
CA GLY A 232 -18.43 11.66 2.08
C GLY A 232 -16.98 11.20 1.93
N TYR A 233 -16.20 11.18 3.02
CA TYR A 233 -14.81 10.70 2.99
C TYR A 233 -14.72 9.22 2.65
N VAL A 234 -15.56 8.37 3.25
CA VAL A 234 -15.55 6.92 3.00
C VAL A 234 -15.84 6.61 1.53
N PHE A 235 -16.89 7.20 0.96
CA PHE A 235 -17.23 7.01 -0.45
C PHE A 235 -16.25 7.72 -1.39
N GLY A 236 -15.72 8.88 -1.01
CA GLY A 236 -14.68 9.57 -1.77
C GLY A 236 -13.41 8.74 -1.92
N ILE A 237 -12.95 8.09 -0.83
CA ILE A 237 -11.81 7.17 -0.85
C ILE A 237 -12.13 5.92 -1.68
N ALA A 238 -13.34 5.38 -1.57
CA ALA A 238 -13.77 4.23 -2.38
C ALA A 238 -13.79 4.56 -3.89
N ILE A 239 -14.25 5.75 -4.28
CA ILE A 239 -14.20 6.20 -5.67
C ILE A 239 -12.76 6.43 -6.11
N ALA A 240 -11.93 7.05 -5.26
CA ALA A 240 -10.52 7.31 -5.56
C ALA A 240 -9.76 6.01 -5.87
N ILE A 241 -9.95 4.93 -5.10
CA ILE A 241 -9.29 3.66 -5.40
C ILE A 241 -9.77 3.02 -6.71
N VAL A 242 -11.05 3.19 -7.07
CA VAL A 242 -11.58 2.73 -8.36
C VAL A 242 -10.92 3.49 -9.52
N VAL A 243 -10.85 4.82 -9.43
CA VAL A 243 -10.21 5.65 -10.45
C VAL A 243 -8.73 5.29 -10.59
N ILE A 244 -7.99 5.19 -9.48
CA ILE A 244 -6.59 4.80 -9.48
C ILE A 244 -6.40 3.42 -10.11
N PHE A 245 -7.22 2.43 -9.73
CA PHE A 245 -7.15 1.10 -10.31
C PHE A 245 -7.36 1.12 -11.83
N CYS A 246 -8.36 1.86 -12.33
CA CYS A 246 -8.59 2.01 -13.76
C CYS A 246 -7.40 2.66 -14.48
N VAL A 247 -6.81 3.71 -13.92
CA VAL A 247 -5.64 4.40 -14.49
C VAL A 247 -4.42 3.49 -14.54
N VAL A 248 -4.16 2.76 -13.45
CA VAL A 248 -3.03 1.81 -13.34
C VAL A 248 -3.20 0.62 -14.29
N LYS A 249 -4.44 0.19 -14.50
CA LYS A 249 -4.76 -0.92 -15.38
C LYS A 249 -4.52 -0.60 -16.86
N GLY A 250 -4.77 0.65 -17.28
CA GLY A 250 -4.75 1.06 -18.69
C GLY A 250 -6.04 0.73 -19.44
#